data_AF-A0A126ZWQ4-F1
#
_entry.id   AF-A0A126ZWQ4-F1
#
_cell.length_a   1.000
_cell.length_b   1.000
_cell.length_c   1.000
_cell.angle_alpha   90.00
_cell.angle_beta   90.00
_cell.angle_gamma   90.00
#
_symmetry.space_group_name_H-M   'P 1'
#
loop_
_entity.id
_entity.type
_entity.pdbx_description
1 polymer ?
#
loop_
_entity_poly.entity_id
_entity_poly.type
_entity_poly.pdbx_seq_one_letter_code
_entity_poly.pdbx_strand_id
1 'polypeptide(L)'
;METECGRPASGPVYEEILQQIDHTRLHGTLRQRFNVDTWEPAVDAHRPDGPLVGDRCRQCGQPWPCRFLRNLLGSGLIAERAPLHPG
;
A
#
# COMPACT_ATOMS: atom_id res chain seq x y z
N MET A 1 20.06 -20.42 20.15
CA MET A 1 20.23 -20.17 18.70
C MET A 1 19.12 -20.92 18.02
N GLU A 2 17.98 -20.28 17.80
CA GLU A 2 16.93 -20.79 16.92
C GLU A 2 16.52 -19.65 16.00
N THR A 3 16.67 -19.92 14.72
CA THR A 3 16.52 -18.99 13.61
C THR A 3 15.06 -19.03 13.18
N GLU A 4 14.25 -18.07 13.61
CA GLU A 4 12.92 -17.87 13.03
C GLU A 4 13.06 -17.23 11.65
N CYS A 5 13.26 -18.08 10.66
CA CYS A 5 13.03 -17.75 9.26
C CYS A 5 11.52 -17.61 9.03
N GLY A 6 11.07 -16.42 8.63
CA GLY A 6 9.99 -16.34 7.65
C GLY A 6 8.67 -15.72 8.09
N ARG A 7 8.65 -14.40 8.25
CA ARG A 7 7.71 -13.52 7.54
C ARG A 7 8.27 -12.09 7.63
N PRO A 8 8.60 -11.41 6.52
CA PRO A 8 8.80 -9.97 6.62
C PRO A 8 7.44 -9.41 7.02
N ALA A 9 7.31 -9.00 8.28
CA ALA A 9 6.20 -8.18 8.73
C ALA A 9 6.33 -6.89 7.94
N SER A 10 5.57 -6.77 6.87
CA SER A 10 5.38 -5.48 6.24
C SER A 10 4.71 -4.61 7.30
N GLY A 11 5.19 -3.40 7.49
CA GLY A 11 4.71 -2.52 8.57
C GLY A 11 3.21 -2.32 8.59
N PRO A 12 2.66 -1.82 9.72
CA PRO A 12 1.23 -1.51 9.82
C PRO A 12 0.74 -0.65 8.65
N VAL A 13 1.57 0.29 8.16
CA VAL A 13 1.19 1.18 7.05
C VAL A 13 1.17 0.49 5.68
N TYR A 14 2.08 -0.44 5.40
CA TYR A 14 2.04 -1.17 4.12
C TYR A 14 0.90 -2.20 4.12
N GLU A 15 0.68 -2.90 5.24
CA GLU A 15 -0.45 -3.80 5.40
C GLU A 15 -1.79 -3.06 5.27
N GLU A 16 -1.91 -1.85 5.82
CA GLU A 16 -3.09 -0.99 5.63
C GLU A 16 -3.36 -0.66 4.15
N ILE A 17 -2.31 -0.38 3.36
CA ILE A 17 -2.46 -0.14 1.92
C ILE A 17 -2.97 -1.41 1.22
N LEU A 18 -2.43 -2.58 1.57
CA LEU A 18 -2.90 -3.86 1.01
C LEU A 18 -4.35 -4.14 1.39
N GLN A 19 -4.73 -3.91 2.64
CA GLN A 19 -6.12 -4.05 3.08
C GLN A 19 -7.06 -3.11 2.32
N GLN A 20 -6.63 -1.88 2.05
CA GLN A 20 -7.41 -0.93 1.26
C GLN A 20 -7.56 -1.39 -0.20
N ILE A 21 -6.51 -1.96 -0.79
CA ILE A 21 -6.55 -2.58 -2.13
C ILE A 21 -7.57 -3.72 -2.15
N ASP A 22 -7.49 -4.67 -1.22
CA ASP A 22 -8.41 -5.81 -1.13
C ASP A 22 -9.86 -5.38 -0.89
N HIS A 23 -10.08 -4.46 0.04
CA HIS A 23 -11.39 -3.89 0.30
C HIS A 23 -11.97 -3.23 -0.96
N THR A 24 -11.14 -2.50 -1.72
CA THR A 24 -11.58 -1.83 -2.95
C THR A 24 -11.86 -2.84 -4.07
N ARG A 25 -11.09 -3.93 -4.18
CA ARG A 25 -11.38 -5.04 -5.11
C ARG A 25 -12.75 -5.66 -4.84
N LEU A 26 -13.07 -5.89 -3.56
CA LEU A 26 -14.33 -6.55 -3.16
C LEU A 26 -15.55 -5.62 -3.21
N HIS A 27 -15.41 -4.39 -2.71
CA HIS A 27 -16.54 -3.50 -2.45
C HIS A 27 -16.55 -2.22 -3.29
N GLY A 28 -15.48 -1.92 -4.03
CA GLY A 28 -15.38 -0.74 -4.87
C GLY A 28 -16.28 -0.78 -6.10
N THR A 29 -16.52 0.39 -6.69
CA THR A 29 -17.13 0.54 -8.02
C THR A 29 -16.24 -0.10 -9.10
N LEU A 30 -16.81 -0.42 -10.28
CA LEU A 30 -16.04 -0.94 -11.42
C LEU A 30 -14.81 -0.09 -11.74
N ARG A 31 -14.96 1.24 -11.72
CA ARG A 31 -13.86 2.18 -11.94
C ARG A 31 -12.77 2.00 -10.88
N GLN A 32 -13.13 1.92 -9.60
CA GLN A 32 -12.18 1.75 -8.49
C GLN A 32 -11.46 0.39 -8.52
N ARG A 33 -12.15 -0.69 -8.93
CA ARG A 33 -11.55 -2.02 -9.07
C ARG A 33 -10.49 -2.05 -10.18
N PHE A 34 -10.86 -1.57 -11.37
CA PHE A 34 -9.93 -1.47 -12.52
C PHE A 34 -8.67 -0.65 -12.18
N ASN A 35 -8.92 0.46 -11.50
CA ASN A 35 -7.92 1.34 -10.96
C ASN A 35 -6.93 0.58 -10.04
N VAL A 36 -7.44 -0.10 -9.02
CA VAL A 36 -6.61 -0.89 -8.09
C VAL A 36 -5.84 -2.01 -8.80
N ASP A 37 -6.45 -2.72 -9.74
CA ASP A 37 -5.76 -3.76 -10.51
C ASP A 37 -4.60 -3.21 -11.35
N THR A 38 -4.66 -1.93 -11.73
CA THR A 38 -3.59 -1.27 -12.47
C THR A 38 -2.40 -0.92 -11.58
N TRP A 39 -2.62 -0.51 -10.32
CA TRP A 39 -1.52 0.00 -9.48
C TRP A 39 -1.06 -0.95 -8.39
N GLU A 40 -1.83 -1.98 -8.03
CA GLU A 40 -1.41 -2.98 -7.05
C GLU A 40 -0.02 -3.59 -7.37
N PRO A 41 0.30 -3.97 -8.63
CA PRO A 41 1.64 -4.44 -8.97
C PRO A 41 2.73 -3.40 -8.71
N ALA A 42 2.42 -2.12 -8.94
CA ALA A 42 3.35 -1.01 -8.69
C ALA A 42 3.53 -0.76 -7.19
N VAL A 43 2.46 -0.90 -6.39
CA VAL A 43 2.54 -0.81 -4.93
C VAL A 43 3.39 -1.95 -4.36
N ASP A 44 3.22 -3.18 -4.86
CA ASP A 44 4.03 -4.33 -4.44
C ASP A 44 5.51 -4.17 -4.81
N ALA A 45 5.81 -3.73 -6.03
CA ALA A 45 7.18 -3.45 -6.44
C ALA A 45 7.85 -2.42 -5.50
N HIS A 46 7.10 -1.40 -5.09
CA HIS A 46 7.57 -0.32 -4.21
C HIS A 46 7.39 -0.60 -2.70
N ARG A 47 7.23 -1.86 -2.28
CA ARG A 47 7.16 -2.22 -0.85
C ARG A 47 8.44 -1.83 -0.08
N PRO A 48 8.34 -1.52 1.22
CA PRO A 48 9.51 -1.25 2.04
C PRO A 48 10.33 -2.54 2.28
N ASP A 49 11.63 -2.39 2.51
CA ASP A 49 12.55 -3.46 2.92
C ASP A 49 12.37 -3.87 4.38
N GLY A 50 11.66 -3.05 5.16
CA GLY A 50 11.36 -3.29 6.56
C GLY A 50 9.96 -2.78 6.96
N PRO A 51 9.60 -2.92 8.24
CA PRO A 51 8.26 -2.64 8.74
C PRO A 51 7.96 -1.15 9.00
N LEU A 52 8.91 -0.24 8.83
CA LEU A 52 8.76 1.12 9.32
C LEU A 52 8.66 2.14 8.18
N VAL A 53 7.88 3.19 8.44
CA VAL A 53 7.97 4.42 7.66
C VAL A 53 9.40 4.95 7.80
N GLY A 54 10.01 5.30 6.68
CA GLY A 54 11.41 5.68 6.58
C GLY A 54 12.31 4.56 6.08
N ASP A 55 11.89 3.29 6.12
CA ASP A 55 12.67 2.17 5.58
C ASP A 55 12.89 2.31 4.08
N ARG A 56 13.92 1.66 3.55
CA ARG A 56 14.24 1.72 2.13
C ARG A 56 13.16 1.04 1.30
N CYS A 57 12.72 1.69 0.23
CA CYS A 57 11.85 1.10 -0.78
C CYS A 57 12.63 0.10 -1.64
N ARG A 58 12.10 -1.10 -1.85
CA ARG A 58 12.76 -2.18 -2.62
C ARG A 58 13.06 -1.81 -4.07
N GLN A 59 12.18 -1.05 -4.71
CA GLN A 59 12.35 -0.70 -6.11
C GLN A 59 13.33 0.46 -6.34
N CYS A 60 13.33 1.47 -5.46
CA CYS A 60 14.03 2.73 -5.72
C CYS A 60 15.02 3.16 -4.64
N GLY A 61 15.13 2.42 -3.54
CA GLY A 61 16.03 2.68 -2.41
C GLY A 61 15.72 3.93 -1.58
N GLN A 62 14.70 4.71 -1.96
CA GLN A 62 14.29 5.91 -1.23
C GLN A 62 13.55 5.57 0.07
N PRO A 63 13.53 6.48 1.06
CA PRO A 63 12.71 6.31 2.25
C PRO A 63 11.24 6.09 1.91
N TRP A 64 10.63 5.11 2.53
CA TRP A 64 9.24 4.71 2.31
C TRP A 64 8.29 5.53 3.21
N PRO A 65 7.14 5.99 2.71
CA PRO A 65 6.63 5.87 1.35
C PRO A 65 7.44 6.73 0.37
N CYS A 66 7.94 6.08 -0.68
CA CYS A 66 8.78 6.74 -1.67
C CYS A 66 7.99 7.77 -2.48
N ARG A 67 8.68 8.66 -3.20
CA ARG A 67 8.02 9.73 -4.00
C ARG A 67 6.98 9.17 -4.98
N PHE A 68 7.25 8.02 -5.60
CA PHE A 68 6.31 7.35 -6.50
C PHE A 68 5.00 7.01 -5.77
N LEU A 69 5.08 6.32 -4.64
CA LEU A 69 3.91 5.94 -3.84
C LEU A 69 3.15 7.16 -3.30
N ARG A 70 3.85 8.21 -2.86
CA ARG A 70 3.20 9.45 -2.42
C ARG A 70 2.42 10.13 -3.53
N ASN A 71 2.96 10.15 -4.75
CA ASN A 71 2.25 10.68 -5.91
C ASN A 71 1.03 9.81 -6.27
N LEU A 72 1.19 8.49 -6.19
CA LEU A 72 0.11 7.54 -6.43
C LEU A 72 -1.04 7.72 -5.41
N LEU A 73 -0.72 7.81 -4.12
CA LEU A 73 -1.70 8.04 -3.05
C LEU A 73 -2.35 9.42 -3.17
N GLY A 74 -1.56 10.47 -3.40
CA GLY A 74 -2.06 11.86 -3.53
C GLY A 74 -2.87 12.13 -4.79
N SER A 75 -2.86 11.24 -5.78
CA SER A 75 -3.68 11.38 -6.98
C SER A 75 -5.16 11.01 -6.78
N GLY A 76 -5.56 10.59 -5.56
CA GLY A 76 -6.93 10.17 -5.24
C GLY A 76 -7.34 8.85 -5.91
N LEU A 77 -6.38 8.15 -6.50
CA LEU A 77 -6.54 6.87 -7.17
C LEU A 77 -6.71 5.72 -6.16
N ILE A 78 -6.03 5.82 -5.02
CA ILE A 78 -6.37 5.10 -3.80
C ILE A 78 -7.23 6.08 -3.00
N ALA A 79 -8.51 5.79 -2.86
CA ALA A 79 -9.41 6.67 -2.12
C ALA A 79 -8.84 6.90 -0.71
N GLU A 80 -8.56 8.16 -0.36
CA GLU A 80 -8.57 8.57 1.04
C GLU A 80 -9.87 8.03 1.63
N ARG A 81 -9.77 7.32 2.76
CA ARG A 81 -10.90 6.75 3.51
C ARG A 81 -12.14 7.62 3.29
N ALA A 82 -13.15 7.06 2.63
CA ALA A 82 -14.44 7.71 2.51
C ALA A 82 -14.81 8.23 3.92
N PRO A 83 -15.22 9.50 4.07
CA PRO A 83 -15.66 9.99 5.36
C PRO A 83 -16.75 9.04 5.86
N LEU A 84 -16.54 8.48 7.05
CA LEU A 84 -17.62 7.90 7.82
C LEU A 84 -18.57 9.06 8.10
N HIS A 85 -19.54 9.29 7.22
CA HIS A 85 -20.70 10.09 7.54
C HIS A 85 -21.57 9.28 8.51
N PRO A 86 -21.87 9.81 9.69
CA PRO A 86 -23.20 9.66 10.25
C PRO A 86 -23.93 11.01 10.15
N GLY A 87 -25.15 10.95 9.61
CA GLY A 87 -26.31 11.78 9.97
C GLY A 87 -26.14 13.29 10.02
#